data_AF-A0A366LS50-F1
#
_entry.id   AF-A0A366LS50-F1
#
_cell.length_a   1.000
_cell.length_b   1.000
_cell.length_c   1.000
_cell.angle_alpha   90.00
_cell.angle_beta   90.00
_cell.angle_gamma   90.00
#
_symmetry.space_group_name_H-M   'P 1'
#
loop_
_entity.id
_entity.type
_entity.pdbx_description
1 polymer ?
#
loop_
_entity_poly.entity_id
_entity_poly.type
_entity_poly.pdbx_seq_one_letter_code
_entity_poly.pdbx_strand_id
1 'polypeptide(L)'
;MVTADKASPQYPEAAWRLIVAAIDAVGCPARRIADCSEGTVSAFSLIAPELKGHDLTDSTLSLWRHRKVKRIPRREKLIVLKLTLLCLGDPLSHSWSDAQRRTALQNAVEFADEVWKARDEDEESRALAVMIKGDARYARTVEMLSEYGERLLRQVGVRSRGEAEAKLAVLHQLNGDSDDARYWSVLAAAVNPAYKAVSSQKELFSTARRFAAGYERVRDREAARMYLVRAAGGGDGDSAYQLGQMAELEGDVRVAVDWYRRAADYGHPDGRLRAESLMATF
;
A
#
# COMPACT_ATOMS: atom_id res chain seq x y z
N MET A 1 -21.95 11.27 24.79
CA MET A 1 -22.59 10.90 23.51
C MET A 1 -21.63 11.27 22.39
N VAL A 2 -20.71 10.35 22.06
CA VAL A 2 -19.88 10.49 20.86
C VAL A 2 -20.80 10.26 19.69
N THR A 3 -21.02 11.28 18.88
CA THR A 3 -21.75 11.17 17.62
C THR A 3 -21.10 10.07 16.81
N ALA A 4 -21.82 8.98 16.58
CA ALA A 4 -21.46 7.97 15.62
C ALA A 4 -21.26 8.70 14.28
N ASP A 5 -20.00 8.95 13.95
CA ASP A 5 -19.59 9.50 12.68
C ASP A 5 -20.16 8.54 11.63
N LYS A 6 -21.18 9.01 10.90
CA LYS A 6 -21.89 8.20 9.90
C LYS A 6 -20.82 7.78 8.92
N ALA A 7 -20.37 6.53 9.02
CA ALA A 7 -19.33 5.95 8.19
C ALA A 7 -19.60 6.35 6.74
N SER A 8 -18.84 7.33 6.26
CA SER A 8 -18.96 7.81 4.89
C SER A 8 -18.85 6.58 3.99
N PRO A 9 -19.80 6.32 3.08
CA PRO A 9 -19.81 5.10 2.29
C PRO A 9 -18.50 5.03 1.49
N GLN A 10 -17.55 4.25 2.01
CA GLN A 10 -16.19 4.20 1.52
C GLN A 10 -16.19 3.42 0.22
N TYR A 11 -15.89 4.18 -0.81
CA TYR A 11 -15.84 3.80 -2.19
C TYR A 11 -14.64 2.88 -2.48
N PRO A 12 -14.76 1.80 -3.29
CA PRO A 12 -13.60 1.00 -3.74
C PRO A 12 -12.69 1.84 -4.64
N GLU A 13 -11.75 2.53 -4.00
CA GLU A 13 -10.88 3.52 -4.61
C GLU A 13 -9.86 2.90 -5.56
N ALA A 14 -9.38 1.69 -5.26
CA ALA A 14 -8.43 1.00 -6.15
C ALA A 14 -9.09 0.66 -7.48
N ALA A 15 -10.27 0.03 -7.44
CA ALA A 15 -11.04 -0.33 -8.62
C ALA A 15 -11.43 0.89 -9.47
N TRP A 16 -11.78 2.01 -8.82
CA TRP A 16 -12.06 3.25 -9.52
C TRP A 16 -10.88 3.82 -10.29
N ARG A 17 -9.71 3.86 -9.65
CA ARG A 17 -8.52 4.43 -10.27
C ARG A 17 -8.17 3.69 -11.55
N LEU A 18 -8.39 2.38 -11.61
CA LEU A 18 -8.24 1.59 -12.82
C LEU A 18 -9.20 2.04 -13.93
N ILE A 19 -10.48 2.24 -13.60
CA ILE A 19 -11.50 2.71 -14.54
C ILE A 19 -11.16 4.10 -15.08
N VAL A 20 -10.80 5.04 -14.20
CA VAL A 20 -10.45 6.41 -14.59
C VAL A 20 -9.17 6.44 -15.42
N ALA A 21 -8.13 5.73 -15.00
CA ALA A 21 -6.89 5.63 -15.76
C ALA A 21 -7.12 5.06 -17.16
N ALA A 22 -7.99 4.05 -17.30
CA ALA A 22 -8.37 3.51 -18.60
C ALA A 22 -9.08 4.54 -19.48
N ILE A 23 -10.03 5.30 -18.93
CA ILE A 23 -10.75 6.36 -19.66
C ILE A 23 -9.78 7.48 -20.08
N ASP A 24 -8.90 7.90 -19.18
CA ASP A 24 -7.98 9.02 -19.41
C ASP A 24 -6.85 8.66 -20.39
N ALA A 25 -6.43 7.39 -20.47
CA ALA A 25 -5.35 6.93 -21.34
C ALA A 25 -5.59 7.20 -22.84
N VAL A 26 -6.85 7.20 -23.29
CA VAL A 26 -7.20 7.44 -24.70
C VAL A 26 -7.37 8.93 -25.01
N GLY A 27 -7.40 9.80 -23.99
CA GLY A 27 -7.53 11.25 -24.15
C GLY A 27 -8.86 11.72 -24.77
N CYS A 28 -9.87 10.83 -24.87
CA CYS A 28 -11.15 11.14 -25.51
C CYS A 28 -12.18 11.68 -24.50
N PRO A 29 -13.12 12.54 -24.96
CA PRO A 29 -14.25 12.95 -24.13
C PRO A 29 -15.22 11.77 -23.93
N ALA A 30 -15.92 11.77 -22.77
CA ALA A 30 -16.88 10.72 -22.40
C ALA A 30 -17.93 10.47 -23.47
N ARG A 31 -18.44 11.53 -24.09
CA ARG A 31 -19.42 11.48 -25.18
C ARG A 31 -18.95 10.65 -26.37
N ARG A 32 -17.70 10.82 -26.80
CA ARG A 32 -17.14 10.06 -27.94
C ARG A 32 -17.04 8.56 -27.63
N ILE A 33 -16.71 8.21 -26.39
CA ILE A 33 -16.67 6.81 -25.95
C ILE A 33 -18.09 6.24 -25.93
N ALA A 34 -19.07 6.99 -25.44
CA ALA A 34 -20.48 6.57 -25.44
C ALA A 34 -20.99 6.33 -26.88
N ASP A 35 -20.78 7.29 -27.78
CA ASP A 35 -21.23 7.23 -29.18
C ASP A 35 -20.63 6.03 -29.93
N CYS A 36 -19.40 5.61 -29.59
CA CYS A 36 -18.76 4.44 -30.21
C CYS A 36 -19.13 3.10 -29.55
N SER A 37 -19.65 3.12 -28.32
CA SER A 37 -19.86 1.89 -27.55
C SER A 37 -20.91 0.95 -28.16
N GLU A 38 -21.97 1.49 -28.76
CA GLU A 38 -22.99 0.70 -29.45
C GLU A 38 -22.42 -0.03 -30.69
N GLY A 39 -21.57 0.68 -31.45
CA GLY A 39 -20.84 0.10 -32.58
C GLY A 39 -19.90 -1.01 -32.14
N THR A 40 -19.20 -0.83 -31.02
CA THR A 40 -18.35 -1.87 -30.42
C THR A 40 -19.16 -3.08 -29.99
N VAL A 41 -20.29 -2.91 -29.27
CA VAL A 41 -21.16 -4.02 -28.88
C VAL A 41 -21.65 -4.80 -30.11
N SER A 42 -22.04 -4.08 -31.16
CA SER A 42 -22.47 -4.69 -32.42
C SER A 42 -21.34 -5.49 -33.10
N ALA A 43 -20.13 -4.93 -33.16
CA ALA A 43 -18.97 -5.56 -33.77
C ALA A 43 -18.49 -6.84 -33.06
N PHE A 44 -18.77 -6.96 -31.76
CA PHE A 44 -18.37 -8.11 -30.93
C PHE A 44 -19.52 -9.08 -30.63
N SER A 45 -20.74 -8.78 -31.08
CA SER A 45 -21.96 -9.56 -30.80
C SER A 45 -21.89 -11.05 -31.16
N LEU A 46 -21.10 -11.43 -32.18
CA LEU A 46 -20.90 -12.82 -32.60
C LEU A 46 -20.01 -13.62 -31.65
N ILE A 47 -19.05 -12.97 -30.99
CA ILE A 47 -18.03 -13.62 -30.14
C ILE A 47 -18.42 -13.50 -28.66
N ALA A 48 -19.10 -12.41 -28.28
CA ALA A 48 -19.53 -12.12 -26.92
C ALA A 48 -20.98 -11.58 -26.91
N PRO A 49 -21.99 -12.45 -27.14
CA PRO A 49 -23.41 -12.05 -27.17
C PRO A 49 -23.91 -11.46 -25.85
N GLU A 50 -23.28 -11.80 -24.72
CA GLU A 50 -23.57 -11.28 -23.38
C GLU A 50 -23.36 -9.77 -23.24
N LEU A 51 -22.62 -9.12 -24.15
CA LEU A 51 -22.40 -7.68 -24.12
C LEU A 51 -23.59 -6.87 -24.67
N LYS A 52 -24.58 -7.54 -25.27
CA LYS A 52 -25.75 -6.90 -25.86
C LYS A 52 -26.58 -6.18 -24.78
N GLY A 53 -26.86 -4.90 -24.99
CA GLY A 53 -27.60 -4.06 -24.03
C GLY A 53 -26.77 -3.53 -22.86
N HIS A 54 -25.44 -3.68 -22.93
CA HIS A 54 -24.48 -3.13 -21.97
C HIS A 54 -23.70 -1.93 -22.53
N ASP A 55 -24.29 -1.23 -23.49
CA ASP A 55 -23.79 0.02 -24.04
C ASP A 55 -23.57 1.10 -22.96
N LEU A 56 -22.72 2.05 -23.31
CA LEU A 56 -22.26 3.10 -22.42
C LEU A 56 -22.91 4.42 -22.83
N THR A 57 -23.48 5.09 -21.84
CA THR A 57 -24.05 6.43 -22.01
C THR A 57 -23.05 7.49 -21.53
N ASP A 58 -23.08 8.68 -22.11
CA ASP A 58 -22.25 9.82 -21.69
C ASP A 58 -22.37 10.10 -20.18
N SER A 59 -23.60 10.10 -19.65
CA SER A 59 -23.87 10.32 -18.22
C SER A 59 -23.21 9.26 -17.31
N THR A 60 -23.25 7.99 -17.70
CA THR A 60 -22.57 6.89 -16.99
C THR A 60 -21.06 7.10 -16.95
N LEU A 61 -20.45 7.48 -18.07
CA LEU A 61 -19.01 7.72 -18.16
C LEU A 61 -18.57 8.97 -17.39
N SER A 62 -19.33 10.07 -17.47
CA SER A 62 -19.09 11.26 -16.66
C SER A 62 -19.17 10.94 -15.16
N LEU A 63 -20.14 10.11 -14.74
CA LEU A 63 -20.24 9.64 -13.37
C LEU A 63 -19.00 8.84 -12.95
N TRP A 64 -18.52 7.93 -13.78
CA TRP A 64 -17.34 7.12 -13.44
C TRP A 64 -16.06 7.95 -13.40
N ARG A 65 -15.93 8.93 -14.29
CA ARG A 65 -14.74 9.78 -14.39
C ARG A 65 -14.62 10.78 -13.24
N HIS A 66 -15.74 11.38 -12.83
CA HIS A 66 -15.72 12.54 -11.92
C HIS A 66 -16.38 12.31 -10.56
N ARG A 67 -17.08 11.19 -10.35
CA ARG A 67 -17.82 10.92 -9.11
C ARG A 67 -17.41 9.58 -8.51
N LYS A 68 -17.11 9.57 -7.21
CA LYS A 68 -16.86 8.33 -6.47
C LYS A 68 -18.15 7.50 -6.42
N VAL A 69 -18.26 6.48 -7.26
CA VAL A 69 -19.50 5.68 -7.42
C VAL A 69 -19.59 4.60 -6.36
N LYS A 70 -20.58 4.62 -5.47
CA LYS A 70 -20.67 3.64 -4.36
C LYS A 70 -20.60 2.15 -4.76
N ARG A 71 -20.98 1.82 -6.00
CA ARG A 71 -20.94 0.45 -6.54
C ARG A 71 -20.12 0.42 -7.83
N ILE A 72 -19.36 -0.64 -7.99
CA ILE A 72 -18.61 -0.88 -9.22
C ILE A 72 -19.57 -1.21 -10.36
N PRO A 73 -19.26 -0.77 -11.59
CA PRO A 73 -20.04 -1.13 -12.76
C PRO A 73 -20.16 -2.64 -12.95
N ARG A 74 -21.24 -3.07 -13.62
CA ARG A 74 -21.37 -4.47 -14.03
C ARG A 74 -20.18 -4.87 -14.90
N ARG A 75 -19.76 -6.13 -14.78
CA ARG A 75 -18.61 -6.70 -15.48
C ARG A 75 -18.70 -6.47 -16.99
N GLU A 76 -19.87 -6.68 -17.57
CA GLU A 76 -20.11 -6.53 -19.01
C GLU A 76 -19.87 -5.09 -19.47
N LYS A 77 -20.25 -4.10 -18.66
CA LYS A 77 -20.00 -2.68 -18.99
C LYS A 77 -18.52 -2.31 -18.92
N LEU A 78 -17.73 -2.96 -18.06
CA LEU A 78 -16.28 -2.77 -18.01
C LEU A 78 -15.60 -3.39 -19.24
N ILE A 79 -16.10 -4.54 -19.70
CA ILE A 79 -15.64 -5.18 -20.94
C ILE A 79 -15.94 -4.26 -22.13
N VAL A 80 -17.19 -3.78 -22.25
CA VAL A 80 -17.58 -2.82 -23.30
C VAL A 80 -16.72 -1.56 -23.25
N LEU A 81 -16.46 -1.02 -22.05
CA LEU A 81 -15.57 0.13 -21.88
C LEU A 81 -14.19 -0.16 -22.46
N LYS A 82 -13.54 -1.23 -22.02
CA LYS A 82 -12.17 -1.55 -22.45
C LYS A 82 -12.09 -1.86 -23.94
N LEU A 83 -13.06 -2.60 -24.49
CA LEU A 83 -13.15 -2.84 -25.93
C LEU A 83 -13.31 -1.54 -26.72
N THR A 84 -14.21 -0.65 -26.28
CA THR A 84 -14.45 0.63 -26.96
C THR A 84 -13.19 1.49 -26.97
N LEU A 85 -12.45 1.51 -25.85
CA LEU A 85 -11.18 2.22 -25.72
C LEU A 85 -10.09 1.62 -26.64
N LEU A 86 -10.01 0.29 -26.74
CA LEU A 86 -9.08 -0.38 -27.66
C LEU A 86 -9.41 -0.05 -29.12
N CYS A 87 -10.69 -0.08 -29.50
CA CYS A 87 -11.12 0.28 -30.85
C CYS A 87 -10.86 1.75 -31.18
N LEU A 88 -11.04 2.65 -30.21
CA LEU A 88 -10.73 4.09 -30.37
C LEU A 88 -9.23 4.36 -30.47
N GLY A 89 -8.40 3.56 -29.80
CA GLY A 89 -6.94 3.67 -29.80
C GLY A 89 -6.28 3.11 -31.08
N ASP A 90 -6.98 2.28 -31.85
CA ASP A 90 -6.49 1.68 -33.09
C ASP A 90 -7.34 2.11 -34.30
N PRO A 91 -6.80 2.94 -35.22
CA PRO A 91 -7.49 3.35 -36.44
C PRO A 91 -7.95 2.18 -37.33
N LEU A 92 -7.27 1.03 -37.26
CA LEU A 92 -7.55 -0.16 -38.09
C LEU A 92 -8.52 -1.14 -37.42
N SER A 93 -9.15 -0.74 -36.30
CA SER A 93 -10.07 -1.57 -35.52
C SER A 93 -11.25 -2.13 -36.31
N HIS A 94 -11.74 -1.38 -37.31
CA HIS A 94 -12.81 -1.81 -38.20
C HIS A 94 -12.43 -3.02 -39.07
N SER A 95 -11.14 -3.22 -39.34
CA SER A 95 -10.59 -4.30 -40.16
C SER A 95 -9.94 -5.43 -39.36
N TRP A 96 -10.14 -5.48 -38.03
CA TRP A 96 -9.57 -6.54 -37.20
C TRP A 96 -10.06 -7.92 -37.63
N SER A 97 -9.11 -8.84 -37.79
CA SER A 97 -9.34 -10.28 -37.93
C SER A 97 -10.01 -10.87 -36.68
N ASP A 98 -10.63 -12.03 -36.82
CA ASP A 98 -11.24 -12.76 -35.69
C ASP A 98 -10.24 -13.05 -34.56
N ALA A 99 -8.97 -13.31 -34.90
CA ALA A 99 -7.92 -13.51 -33.91
C ALA A 99 -7.66 -12.23 -33.10
N GLN A 100 -7.52 -11.09 -33.77
CA GLN A 100 -7.35 -9.78 -33.11
C GLN A 100 -8.55 -9.41 -32.24
N ARG A 101 -9.77 -9.69 -32.71
CA ARG A 101 -11.00 -9.47 -31.93
C ARG A 101 -11.02 -10.34 -30.67
N ARG A 102 -10.66 -11.62 -30.76
CA ARG A 102 -10.55 -12.51 -29.58
C ARG A 102 -9.51 -12.02 -28.58
N THR A 103 -8.34 -11.58 -29.04
CA THR A 103 -7.31 -11.01 -28.16
C THR A 103 -7.80 -9.72 -27.48
N ALA A 104 -8.45 -8.82 -28.22
CA ALA A 104 -9.02 -7.60 -27.64
C ALA A 104 -10.09 -7.90 -26.59
N LEU A 105 -10.95 -8.90 -26.84
CA LEU A 105 -11.95 -9.37 -25.89
C LEU A 105 -11.29 -9.95 -24.63
N GLN A 106 -10.26 -10.78 -24.79
CA GLN A 106 -9.52 -11.34 -23.65
C GLN A 106 -8.90 -10.23 -22.79
N ASN A 107 -8.25 -9.24 -23.40
CA ASN A 107 -7.70 -8.08 -22.69
C ASN A 107 -8.79 -7.27 -21.96
N ALA A 108 -10.00 -7.19 -22.53
CA ALA A 108 -11.12 -6.49 -21.92
C ALA A 108 -11.74 -7.26 -20.75
N VAL A 109 -11.79 -8.59 -20.85
CA VAL A 109 -12.17 -9.51 -19.77
C VAL A 109 -11.19 -9.41 -18.61
N GLU A 110 -9.88 -9.50 -18.89
CA GLU A 110 -8.83 -9.38 -17.87
C GLU A 110 -8.92 -8.03 -17.14
N PHE A 111 -9.11 -6.94 -17.87
CA PHE A 111 -9.34 -5.63 -17.25
C PHE A 111 -10.56 -5.61 -16.33
N ALA A 112 -11.69 -6.19 -16.75
CA ALA A 112 -12.89 -6.25 -15.93
C ALA A 112 -12.66 -7.08 -14.66
N ASP A 113 -11.96 -8.21 -14.77
CA ASP A 113 -11.62 -9.08 -13.65
C ASP A 113 -10.63 -8.40 -12.69
N GLU A 114 -9.65 -7.64 -13.19
CA GLU A 114 -8.75 -6.82 -12.37
C GLU A 114 -9.51 -5.75 -11.56
N VAL A 115 -10.47 -5.06 -12.18
CA VAL A 115 -11.31 -4.06 -11.50
C VAL A 115 -12.15 -4.69 -10.39
N TRP A 116 -12.73 -5.87 -10.63
CA TRP A 116 -13.51 -6.59 -9.63
C TRP A 116 -12.62 -7.15 -8.52
N LYS A 117 -11.46 -7.71 -8.85
CA LYS A 117 -10.49 -8.16 -7.84
C LYS A 117 -10.07 -7.01 -6.92
N ALA A 118 -9.76 -5.83 -7.48
CA ALA A 118 -9.40 -4.65 -6.70
C ALA A 118 -10.52 -4.18 -5.76
N ARG A 119 -11.80 -4.43 -6.11
CA ARG A 119 -12.93 -4.21 -5.22
C ARG A 119 -12.90 -5.13 -4.01
N ASP A 120 -12.75 -6.42 -4.29
CA ASP A 120 -12.88 -7.46 -3.29
C ASP A 120 -11.72 -7.30 -2.29
N GLU A 121 -10.52 -6.96 -2.77
CA GLU A 121 -9.38 -6.56 -1.93
C GLU A 121 -9.67 -5.30 -1.09
N ASP A 122 -10.33 -4.27 -1.64
CA ASP A 122 -10.76 -3.07 -0.89
C ASP A 122 -11.83 -3.40 0.18
N GLU A 123 -12.70 -4.38 -0.07
CA GLU A 123 -13.75 -4.84 0.84
C GLU A 123 -13.18 -5.70 1.97
N GLU A 124 -12.28 -6.64 1.65
CA GLU A 124 -11.53 -7.44 2.62
C GLU A 124 -10.64 -6.57 3.50
N SER A 125 -9.90 -5.63 2.91
CA SER A 125 -9.06 -4.68 3.67
C SER A 125 -9.91 -3.85 4.63
N ARG A 126 -11.14 -3.49 4.24
CA ARG A 126 -12.08 -2.76 5.10
C ARG A 126 -12.64 -3.63 6.22
N ALA A 127 -13.06 -4.86 5.91
CA ALA A 127 -13.54 -5.80 6.91
C ALA A 127 -12.45 -6.05 7.97
N LEU A 128 -11.20 -6.25 7.54
CA LEU A 128 -10.06 -6.38 8.44
C LEU A 128 -9.83 -5.10 9.24
N ALA A 129 -9.87 -3.91 8.62
CA ALA A 129 -9.69 -2.65 9.34
C ALA A 129 -10.75 -2.41 10.42
N VAL A 130 -12.00 -2.81 10.19
CA VAL A 130 -13.08 -2.75 11.19
C VAL A 130 -12.81 -3.71 12.34
N MET A 131 -12.44 -4.96 12.02
CA MET A 131 -12.11 -5.97 13.03
C MET A 131 -10.93 -5.53 13.91
N ILE A 132 -9.86 -5.03 13.30
CA ILE A 132 -8.67 -4.60 14.01
C ILE A 132 -8.96 -3.37 14.87
N LYS A 133 -9.69 -2.37 14.38
CA LYS A 133 -10.06 -1.17 15.17
C LYS A 133 -10.89 -1.51 16.41
N GLY A 134 -11.67 -2.59 16.37
CA GLY A 134 -12.42 -3.09 17.52
C GLY A 134 -11.59 -3.88 18.53
N ASP A 135 -10.35 -4.26 18.20
CA ASP A 135 -9.46 -5.04 19.05
C ASP A 135 -8.70 -4.12 20.03
N ALA A 136 -8.59 -4.54 21.30
CA ALA A 136 -7.76 -3.86 22.30
C ALA A 136 -6.29 -3.69 21.86
N ARG A 137 -5.79 -4.56 20.97
CA ARG A 137 -4.46 -4.45 20.36
C ARG A 137 -4.27 -3.18 19.54
N TYR A 138 -5.33 -2.67 18.92
CA TYR A 138 -5.28 -1.40 18.20
C TYR A 138 -4.99 -0.25 19.17
N ALA A 139 -5.76 -0.17 20.26
CA ALA A 139 -5.58 0.86 21.28
C ALA A 139 -4.16 0.81 21.88
N ARG A 140 -3.66 -0.38 22.26
CA ARG A 140 -2.29 -0.53 22.77
C ARG A 140 -1.22 -0.10 21.76
N THR A 141 -1.41 -0.44 20.49
CA THR A 141 -0.48 -0.03 19.43
C THR A 141 -0.46 1.50 19.27
N VAL A 142 -1.62 2.16 19.36
CA VAL A 142 -1.72 3.62 19.32
C VAL A 142 -1.12 4.26 20.57
N GLU A 143 -1.35 3.71 21.76
CA GLU A 143 -0.72 4.19 22.98
C GLU A 143 0.81 4.07 22.92
N MET A 144 1.33 2.96 22.41
CA MET A 144 2.77 2.70 22.31
C MET A 144 3.48 3.55 21.24
N LEU A 145 2.84 3.74 20.08
CA LEU A 145 3.47 4.32 18.89
C LEU A 145 2.89 5.67 18.47
N SER A 146 1.87 6.16 19.19
CA SER A 146 1.19 7.43 18.90
C SER A 146 0.73 7.52 17.44
N GLU A 147 0.84 8.70 16.82
CA GLU A 147 0.48 8.97 15.42
C GLU A 147 1.15 8.01 14.43
N TYR A 148 2.38 7.56 14.72
CA TYR A 148 3.07 6.60 13.87
C TYR A 148 2.41 5.21 13.89
N GLY A 149 1.94 4.77 15.06
CA GLY A 149 1.13 3.57 15.20
C GLY A 149 -0.14 3.64 14.38
N GLU A 150 -0.86 4.76 14.46
CA GLU A 150 -2.06 4.98 13.65
C GLU A 150 -1.77 4.93 12.15
N ARG A 151 -0.66 5.54 11.69
CA ARG A 151 -0.26 5.52 10.28
C ARG A 151 -0.04 4.09 9.78
N LEU A 152 0.67 3.26 10.55
CA LEU A 152 0.87 1.85 10.22
C LEU A 152 -0.44 1.06 10.25
N LEU A 153 -1.26 1.26 11.28
CA LEU A 153 -2.56 0.59 11.41
C LEU A 153 -3.52 0.93 10.28
N ARG A 154 -3.45 2.14 9.70
CA ARG A 154 -4.22 2.51 8.49
C ARG A 154 -3.75 1.79 7.24
N GLN A 155 -2.52 1.30 7.21
CA GLN A 155 -1.96 0.58 6.07
C GLN A 155 -2.24 -0.93 6.14
N VAL A 156 -2.55 -1.46 7.33
CA VAL A 156 -2.86 -2.89 7.53
C VAL A 156 -3.99 -3.35 6.61
N GLY A 157 -3.82 -4.54 6.04
CA GLY A 157 -4.73 -5.13 5.07
C GLY A 157 -4.02 -5.69 3.84
N VAL A 158 -4.81 -6.29 2.95
CA VAL A 158 -4.31 -6.98 1.76
C VAL A 158 -3.44 -6.05 0.90
N ARG A 159 -3.78 -4.76 0.87
CA ARG A 159 -3.03 -3.72 0.13
C ARG A 159 -1.59 -3.52 0.62
N SER A 160 -1.28 -3.72 1.91
CA SER A 160 0.10 -3.65 2.41
C SER A 160 0.95 -4.85 1.99
N ARG A 161 0.32 -5.91 1.46
CA ARG A 161 0.97 -7.22 1.26
C ARG A 161 1.66 -7.74 2.52
N GLY A 162 1.07 -7.49 3.69
CA GLY A 162 1.58 -7.92 4.99
C GLY A 162 2.75 -7.07 5.52
N GLU A 163 3.15 -5.99 4.82
CA GLU A 163 4.29 -5.17 5.24
C GLU A 163 4.00 -4.35 6.49
N ALA A 164 2.80 -3.80 6.63
CA ALA A 164 2.42 -2.99 7.79
C ALA A 164 2.35 -3.86 9.06
N GLU A 165 1.83 -5.06 8.92
CA GLU A 165 1.71 -6.09 9.93
C GLU A 165 3.09 -6.58 10.37
N ALA A 166 3.99 -6.86 9.42
CA ALA A 166 5.37 -7.24 9.71
C ALA A 166 6.13 -6.13 10.47
N LYS A 167 5.90 -4.86 10.08
CA LYS A 167 6.47 -3.68 10.73
C LYS A 167 5.96 -3.50 12.17
N LEU A 168 4.66 -3.71 12.39
CA LEU A 168 4.06 -3.67 13.72
C LEU A 168 4.58 -4.81 14.60
N ALA A 169 4.70 -6.02 14.04
CA ALA A 169 5.24 -7.18 14.75
C ALA A 169 6.65 -6.90 15.31
N VAL A 170 7.53 -6.34 14.48
CA VAL A 170 8.90 -5.98 14.89
C VAL A 170 8.92 -4.89 15.95
N LEU A 171 8.06 -3.87 15.86
CA LEU A 171 8.00 -2.81 16.87
C LEU A 171 7.54 -3.33 18.23
N HIS A 172 6.50 -4.17 18.24
CA HIS A 172 6.02 -4.83 19.46
C HIS A 172 7.09 -5.75 20.05
N GLN A 173 7.81 -6.51 19.22
CA GLN A 173 8.88 -7.39 19.69
C GLN A 173 10.05 -6.60 20.29
N LEU A 174 10.43 -5.48 19.68
CA LEU A 174 11.43 -4.57 20.21
C LEU A 174 11.00 -3.89 21.52
N ASN A 175 9.69 -3.75 21.76
CA ASN A 175 9.13 -3.20 22.99
C ASN A 175 8.98 -4.25 24.11
N GLY A 176 9.20 -5.53 23.80
CA GLY A 176 9.00 -6.65 24.73
C GLY A 176 7.57 -7.21 24.75
N ASP A 177 6.68 -6.70 23.90
CA ASP A 177 5.27 -7.09 23.83
C ASP A 177 5.09 -8.35 22.96
N SER A 178 5.48 -9.49 23.52
CA SER A 178 5.56 -10.76 22.79
C SER A 178 4.21 -11.27 22.23
N ASP A 179 3.10 -11.00 22.92
CA ASP A 179 1.76 -11.43 22.49
C ASP A 179 1.23 -10.61 21.31
N ASP A 180 1.42 -9.29 21.35
CA ASP A 180 1.02 -8.40 20.26
C ASP A 180 1.96 -8.60 19.05
N ALA A 181 3.26 -8.81 19.29
CA ALA A 181 4.19 -9.20 18.24
C ALA A 181 3.75 -10.49 17.52
N ARG A 182 3.38 -11.53 18.28
CA ARG A 182 2.88 -12.79 17.71
C ARG A 182 1.62 -12.58 16.87
N TYR A 183 0.66 -11.80 17.38
CA TYR A 183 -0.56 -11.47 16.66
C TYR A 183 -0.27 -10.84 15.30
N TRP A 184 0.57 -9.80 15.28
CA TRP A 184 0.92 -9.10 14.05
C TRP A 184 1.72 -9.98 13.07
N SER A 185 2.59 -10.86 13.57
CA SER A 185 3.30 -11.83 12.73
C SER A 185 2.37 -12.85 12.07
N VAL A 186 1.33 -13.31 12.79
CA VAL A 186 0.32 -14.22 12.22
C VAL A 186 -0.48 -13.52 11.13
N LEU A 187 -0.90 -12.28 11.35
CA LEU A 187 -1.57 -11.48 10.31
C LEU A 187 -0.67 -11.24 9.10
N ALA A 188 0.60 -10.90 9.31
CA ALA A 188 1.56 -10.72 8.22
C ALA A 188 1.72 -12.00 7.39
N ALA A 189 1.81 -13.17 8.03
CA ALA A 189 1.92 -14.46 7.34
C ALA A 189 0.63 -14.84 6.59
N ALA A 190 -0.54 -14.46 7.12
CA ALA A 190 -1.82 -14.71 6.47
C ALA A 190 -1.96 -13.91 5.15
N VAL A 191 -1.45 -12.67 5.11
CA VAL A 191 -1.48 -11.83 3.90
C VAL A 191 -0.31 -12.14 2.96
N ASN A 192 0.85 -12.49 3.52
CA ASN A 192 2.06 -12.77 2.77
C ASN A 192 2.66 -14.13 3.18
N PRO A 193 2.39 -15.20 2.41
CA PRO A 193 2.92 -16.54 2.71
C PRO A 193 4.45 -16.64 2.69
N ALA A 194 5.15 -15.68 2.08
CA ALA A 194 6.62 -15.63 2.09
C ALA A 194 7.20 -14.96 3.35
N TYR A 195 6.37 -14.26 4.14
CA TYR A 195 6.80 -13.66 5.39
C TYR A 195 7.16 -14.73 6.42
N LYS A 196 8.31 -14.55 7.06
CA LYS A 196 8.77 -15.38 8.19
C LYS A 196 8.86 -14.49 9.42
N ALA A 197 8.28 -14.96 10.52
CA ALA A 197 8.36 -14.27 11.79
C ALA A 197 9.80 -14.30 12.33
N VAL A 198 10.23 -13.17 12.87
CA VAL A 198 11.56 -13.01 13.46
C VAL A 198 11.67 -13.85 14.72
N SER A 199 12.66 -14.76 14.78
CA SER A 199 12.80 -15.72 15.88
C SER A 199 14.04 -15.50 16.75
N SER A 200 14.94 -14.59 16.38
CA SER A 200 16.16 -14.31 17.15
C SER A 200 16.42 -12.82 17.34
N GLN A 201 17.12 -12.46 18.42
CA GLN A 201 17.49 -11.07 18.72
C GLN A 201 18.31 -10.43 17.60
N LYS A 202 19.26 -11.19 17.02
CA LYS A 202 20.10 -10.72 15.92
C LYS A 202 19.27 -10.41 14.66
N GLU A 203 18.30 -11.27 14.35
CA GLU A 203 17.38 -11.06 13.23
C GLU A 203 16.42 -9.90 13.48
N LEU A 204 16.00 -9.70 14.74
CA LEU A 204 15.18 -8.57 15.12
C LEU A 204 15.88 -7.25 14.84
N PHE A 205 17.14 -7.13 15.27
CA PHE A 205 17.93 -5.93 15.05
C PHE A 205 18.25 -5.69 13.58
N SER A 206 18.62 -6.73 12.82
CA SER A 206 18.86 -6.57 11.38
C SER A 206 17.58 -6.19 10.62
N THR A 207 16.43 -6.74 11.03
CA THR A 207 15.13 -6.41 10.44
C THR A 207 14.70 -4.98 10.77
N ALA A 208 14.90 -4.54 12.01
CA ALA A 208 14.63 -3.17 12.44
C ALA A 208 15.43 -2.16 11.60
N ARG A 209 16.74 -2.39 11.43
CA ARG A 209 17.59 -1.56 10.57
C ARG A 209 17.17 -1.57 9.11
N ARG A 210 16.74 -2.72 8.58
CA ARG A 210 16.19 -2.81 7.21
C ARG A 210 14.94 -1.95 7.04
N PHE A 211 14.02 -1.97 8.01
CA PHE A 211 12.86 -1.10 7.99
C PHE A 211 13.25 0.37 8.12
N ALA A 212 14.17 0.71 9.02
CA ALA A 212 14.68 2.07 9.17
C ALA A 212 15.27 2.60 7.85
N ALA A 213 16.14 1.83 7.19
CA ALA A 213 16.71 2.20 5.90
C ALA A 213 15.64 2.37 4.81
N GLY A 214 14.58 1.56 4.83
CA GLY A 214 13.42 1.73 3.94
C GLY A 214 12.72 3.08 4.14
N TYR A 215 12.56 3.51 5.39
CA TYR A 215 11.96 4.79 5.74
C TYR A 215 12.87 5.98 5.40
N GLU A 216 14.19 5.87 5.61
CA GLU A 216 15.14 6.89 5.20
C GLU A 216 15.12 7.14 3.69
N ARG A 217 14.97 6.09 2.88
CA ARG A 217 14.86 6.20 1.41
C ARG A 217 13.67 7.03 0.97
N VAL A 218 12.55 6.95 1.70
CA VAL A 218 11.36 7.78 1.47
C VAL A 218 11.35 9.08 2.29
N ARG A 219 12.50 9.43 2.90
CA ARG A 219 12.72 10.62 3.72
C ARG A 219 11.83 10.72 4.96
N ASP A 220 11.33 9.60 5.46
CA ASP A 220 10.58 9.52 6.72
C ASP A 220 11.55 9.22 7.87
N ARG A 221 12.30 10.26 8.29
CA ARG A 221 13.32 10.12 9.34
C ARG A 221 12.75 9.78 10.71
N GLU A 222 11.53 10.24 11.00
CA GLU A 222 10.85 9.96 12.25
C GLU A 222 10.54 8.46 12.37
N ALA A 223 9.96 7.87 11.32
CA ALA A 223 9.71 6.44 11.26
C ALA A 223 11.01 5.63 11.35
N ALA A 224 12.07 6.06 10.66
CA ALA A 224 13.37 5.41 10.75
C ALA A 224 13.94 5.42 12.17
N ARG A 225 13.95 6.60 12.82
CA ARG A 225 14.41 6.78 14.20
C ARG A 225 13.63 5.90 15.17
N MET A 226 12.34 5.68 14.95
CA MET A 226 11.48 4.84 15.79
C MET A 226 11.98 3.40 15.95
N TYR A 227 12.46 2.78 14.86
CA TYR A 227 13.04 1.43 14.89
C TYR A 227 14.42 1.44 15.53
N LEU A 228 15.26 2.40 15.14
CA LEU A 228 16.65 2.46 15.59
C LEU A 228 16.73 2.73 17.10
N VAL A 229 15.90 3.61 17.66
CA VAL A 229 15.89 3.89 19.10
C VAL A 229 15.52 2.65 19.91
N ARG A 230 14.51 1.88 19.48
CA ARG A 230 14.13 0.66 20.21
C ARG A 230 15.15 -0.46 20.04
N ALA A 231 15.71 -0.64 18.85
CA ALA A 231 16.78 -1.61 18.62
C ALA A 231 18.03 -1.26 19.44
N ALA A 232 18.45 0.01 19.45
CA ALA A 232 19.54 0.49 20.29
C ALA A 232 19.23 0.33 21.78
N GLY A 233 17.99 0.56 22.21
CA GLY A 233 17.54 0.31 23.59
C GLY A 233 17.62 -1.17 23.99
N GLY A 234 17.50 -2.09 23.02
CA GLY A 234 17.76 -3.52 23.19
C GLY A 234 19.25 -3.91 23.14
N GLY A 235 20.16 -2.97 22.91
CA GLY A 235 21.60 -3.21 22.83
C GLY A 235 22.14 -3.41 21.41
N ASP A 236 21.43 -2.97 20.36
CA ASP A 236 21.96 -3.00 18.99
C ASP A 236 22.95 -1.85 18.75
N GLY A 237 24.25 -2.14 18.77
CA GLY A 237 25.31 -1.16 18.51
C GLY A 237 25.24 -0.54 17.12
N ASP A 238 24.82 -1.31 16.11
CA ASP A 238 24.65 -0.80 14.74
C ASP A 238 23.53 0.25 14.66
N SER A 239 22.39 0.03 15.32
CA SER A 239 21.32 1.03 15.39
C SER A 239 21.73 2.28 16.17
N ALA A 240 22.46 2.11 17.27
CA ALA A 240 23.01 3.24 18.03
C ALA A 240 23.97 4.07 17.18
N TYR A 241 24.83 3.42 16.37
CA TYR A 241 25.72 4.12 15.46
C TYR A 241 24.96 4.90 14.39
N GLN A 242 23.92 4.30 13.78
CA GLN A 242 23.07 4.99 12.81
C GLN A 242 22.36 6.21 13.41
N LEU A 243 21.89 6.13 14.67
CA LEU A 243 21.34 7.29 15.37
C LEU A 243 22.37 8.41 15.59
N GLY A 244 23.63 8.04 15.84
CA GLY A 244 24.75 8.98 15.89
C GLY A 244 24.93 9.72 14.57
N GLN A 245 24.90 8.99 13.45
CA GLN A 245 24.99 9.58 12.11
C GLN A 245 23.81 10.51 11.80
N MET A 246 22.59 10.12 12.18
CA MET A 246 21.41 10.97 12.00
C MET A 246 21.54 12.28 12.79
N ALA A 247 22.00 12.22 14.04
CA ALA A 247 22.19 13.40 14.89
C ALA A 247 23.32 14.31 14.37
N GLU A 248 24.40 13.74 13.86
CA GLU A 248 25.50 14.48 13.23
C GLU A 248 25.02 15.24 11.99
N LEU A 249 24.19 14.61 11.15
CA LEU A 249 23.55 15.25 9.99
C LEU A 249 22.53 16.33 10.38
N GLU A 250 21.95 16.24 11.58
CA GLU A 250 21.05 17.25 12.15
C GLU A 250 21.81 18.39 12.85
N GLY A 251 23.14 18.28 12.97
CA GLY A 251 23.99 19.26 13.65
C GLY A 251 23.96 19.17 15.17
N ASP A 252 23.31 18.15 15.75
CA ASP A 252 23.29 17.92 17.20
C ASP A 252 24.47 17.02 17.61
N VAL A 253 25.64 17.65 17.69
CA VAL A 253 26.91 17.01 18.01
C VAL A 253 26.85 16.29 19.36
N ARG A 254 26.21 16.89 20.35
CA ARG A 254 26.14 16.30 21.69
C ARG A 254 25.34 15.00 21.65
N VAL A 255 24.18 15.01 21.00
CA VAL A 255 23.37 13.80 20.81
C VAL A 255 24.10 12.76 19.96
N ALA A 256 24.85 13.19 18.93
CA ALA A 256 25.66 12.28 18.12
C ALA A 256 26.73 11.55 18.94
N VAL A 257 27.48 12.29 19.78
CA VAL A 257 28.51 11.72 20.66
C VAL A 257 27.90 10.73 21.65
N ASP A 258 26.75 11.04 22.25
CA ASP A 258 26.09 10.14 23.19
C ASP A 258 25.65 8.83 22.52
N TRP A 259 25.12 8.89 21.30
CA TRP A 259 24.77 7.69 20.54
C TRP A 259 25.98 6.88 20.08
N TYR A 260 27.05 7.53 19.64
CA TYR A 260 28.29 6.85 19.25
C TYR A 260 28.98 6.16 20.44
N ARG A 261 28.92 6.74 21.65
CA ARG A 261 29.38 6.08 22.88
C ARG A 261 28.56 4.83 23.18
N ARG A 262 27.22 4.92 23.15
CA ARG A 262 26.35 3.75 23.32
C ARG A 262 26.63 2.68 22.26
N ALA A 263 26.88 3.08 21.02
CA ALA A 263 27.26 2.16 19.96
C ALA A 263 28.53 1.39 20.31
N ALA A 264 29.55 2.07 20.86
CA ALA A 264 30.77 1.44 21.34
C ALA A 264 30.51 0.46 22.50
N ASP A 265 29.69 0.86 23.47
CA ASP A 265 29.31 0.03 24.62
C ASP A 265 28.57 -1.24 24.19
N TYR A 266 27.79 -1.15 23.11
CA TYR A 266 27.07 -2.26 22.47
C TYR A 266 27.90 -2.99 21.40
N GLY A 267 29.20 -2.71 21.29
CA GLY A 267 30.13 -3.46 20.46
C GLY A 267 30.26 -3.01 19.00
N HIS A 268 29.75 -1.84 18.63
CA HIS A 268 30.01 -1.27 17.29
C HIS A 268 31.47 -0.85 17.16
N PRO A 269 32.21 -1.33 16.15
CA PRO A 269 33.66 -1.12 16.03
C PRO A 269 34.06 0.35 15.94
N ASP A 270 33.26 1.16 15.24
CA ASP A 270 33.59 2.57 14.98
C ASP A 270 32.98 3.55 15.99
N GLY A 271 32.20 3.07 16.96
CA GLY A 271 31.44 3.95 17.87
C GLY A 271 32.37 4.87 18.65
N ARG A 272 33.42 4.33 19.26
CA ARG A 272 34.38 5.10 20.05
C ARG A 272 35.13 6.12 19.19
N LEU A 273 35.63 5.70 18.03
CA LEU A 273 36.38 6.56 17.13
C LEU A 273 35.56 7.75 16.64
N ARG A 274 34.27 7.54 16.31
CA ARG A 274 33.38 8.63 15.90
C ARG A 274 33.06 9.60 17.04
N ALA A 275 32.80 9.08 18.24
CA ALA A 275 32.58 9.92 19.42
C ALA A 275 33.79 10.81 19.72
N GLU A 276 35.00 10.24 19.72
CA GLU A 276 36.25 10.96 19.97
C GLU A 276 36.53 12.01 18.90
N SER A 277 36.34 11.66 17.62
CA SER A 277 36.50 12.59 16.50
C SER A 277 35.62 13.82 16.67
N LEU A 278 34.33 13.63 16.97
CA LEU A 278 33.41 14.77 17.12
C LEU A 278 33.78 15.63 18.31
N MET A 279 34.13 15.04 19.47
CA MET A 279 34.56 15.82 20.64
C MET A 279 35.83 16.63 20.39
N ALA A 280 36.73 16.17 19.52
CA ALA A 280 37.95 16.90 19.19
C ALA A 280 37.73 18.09 18.23
N THR A 281 36.55 18.18 17.61
CA THR A 281 36.23 19.22 16.62
C THR A 281 35.53 20.45 17.23
N PHE A 282 35.22 20.42 18.54
CA PHE A 282 34.54 21.49 19.30
C PHE A 282 35.28 21.77 20.60
#